data_AF-A6HU30-F1
#
_entry.id   AF-A6HU30-F1
#
_cell.length_a   1.000
_cell.length_b   1.000
_cell.length_c   1.000
_cell.angle_alpha   90.00
_cell.angle_beta   90.00
_cell.angle_gamma   90.00
#
_symmetry.space_group_name_H-M   'P 1'
#
loop_
_entity.id
_entity.type
_entity.pdbx_description
1 polymer ?
#
loop_
_entity_poly.entity_id
_entity_poly.type
_entity_poly.pdbx_seq_one_letter_code
_entity_poly.pdbx_strand_id
1 'polypeptide(L)'
;MEKHRARALGRDSKASRRKGLPSAPPAGPYELGEKRPKLHLNIRTLTDDMLDKFASIRIPKGSKKERPPLPQLKTVSGSSDYSSVSSETMENNPKSLSENEVLKLFEKMMEDMNLNEDKKAPLREKDFSIKKEMVMQYINTASKTGSLRSSRQISPQEFIHELKMGYTGERLFTYLESLRVSLTSNPVSWVQNFGHEGLGLLLDILEKLINGQIQEKVVKKTQHKVIQCLRALMNTQYGLERIMSDERSLSLLAKAMDPKQPSMMADVVKLLSAVCIVGEESILEEVLEALTSAGEERKIDRFFSIVEGLRHNSVQLQVACMQLINALVTSPDDLDFRLHLRNEFMRCGLKEILPNLKGIKNDGLDIQLKVFDEHKEEDLSEFSHRFEDIRAEFDSLKHLMFTAWYGTQLRKLEQRDILFLFFSIFCSFEMIVL
;
A
#
# COMPACT_ATOMS: atom_id res chain seq x y z
N MET A 1 32.07 -2.85 77.23
CA MET A 1 32.13 -4.24 77.72
C MET A 1 32.39 -5.15 76.53
N GLU A 2 33.50 -5.89 76.58
CA GLU A 2 33.99 -6.94 75.66
C GLU A 2 32.95 -8.05 75.41
N LYS A 3 32.99 -8.82 74.31
CA LYS A 3 33.99 -9.85 73.93
C LYS A 3 33.87 -10.15 72.41
N HIS A 4 34.96 -10.10 71.61
CA HIS A 4 35.91 -11.19 71.23
C HIS A 4 35.26 -12.38 70.49
N ARG A 5 35.73 -12.94 69.35
CA ARG A 5 37.09 -13.21 68.79
C ARG A 5 36.97 -13.66 67.30
N ALA A 6 37.82 -13.17 66.37
CA ALA A 6 38.96 -13.82 65.65
C ALA A 6 38.60 -14.93 64.61
N ARG A 7 39.01 -14.98 63.31
CA ARG A 7 40.22 -14.75 62.45
C ARG A 7 40.88 -16.06 61.94
N ALA A 8 41.43 -15.98 60.71
CA ALA A 8 42.40 -16.86 59.97
C ALA A 8 41.77 -17.87 58.95
N LEU A 9 42.07 -17.90 57.64
CA LEU A 9 43.28 -17.85 56.75
C LEU A 9 44.11 -19.15 56.62
N GLY A 10 44.29 -19.59 55.36
CA GLY A 10 45.27 -20.58 54.83
C GLY A 10 44.66 -21.39 53.66
N ARG A 11 44.94 -21.16 52.36
CA ARG A 11 46.14 -21.42 51.50
C ARG A 11 46.79 -22.82 51.64
N ASP A 12 46.58 -23.70 50.65
CA ASP A 12 47.60 -24.22 49.69
C ASP A 12 46.98 -25.30 48.76
N SER A 13 46.96 -25.15 47.42
CA SER A 13 48.03 -25.43 46.43
C SER A 13 48.31 -26.91 46.17
N LYS A 14 47.79 -27.48 45.06
CA LYS A 14 48.53 -28.44 44.21
C LYS A 14 47.92 -28.60 42.81
N ALA A 15 48.79 -28.54 41.82
CA ALA A 15 48.55 -28.44 40.39
C ALA A 15 48.30 -29.79 39.69
N SER A 16 47.60 -29.76 38.55
CA SER A 16 47.87 -30.68 37.42
C SER A 16 47.38 -30.14 36.08
N ARG A 17 48.37 -29.80 35.24
CA ARG A 17 48.52 -30.01 33.77
C ARG A 17 47.42 -29.61 32.76
N ARG A 18 47.79 -28.54 32.02
CA ARG A 18 47.65 -28.28 30.57
C ARG A 18 47.12 -29.40 29.66
N LYS A 19 46.10 -29.04 28.85
CA LYS A 19 45.88 -29.32 27.41
C LYS A 19 44.78 -28.32 26.98
N GLY A 20 45.06 -27.25 26.23
CA GLY A 20 45.32 -27.25 24.78
C GLY A 20 44.07 -26.70 24.07
N LEU A 21 44.06 -25.40 23.75
CA LEU A 21 43.03 -24.77 22.92
C LEU A 21 43.10 -25.33 21.49
N PRO A 22 41.97 -25.61 20.82
CA PRO A 22 41.93 -25.61 19.37
C PRO A 22 41.76 -24.18 18.86
N SER A 23 42.66 -23.82 17.96
CA SER A 23 42.70 -22.63 17.10
C SER A 23 41.39 -22.37 16.35
N ALA A 24 41.00 -21.10 16.28
CA ALA A 24 39.97 -20.60 15.38
C ALA A 24 40.36 -20.85 13.90
N PRO A 25 39.41 -21.21 13.01
CA PRO A 25 39.67 -21.24 11.59
C PRO A 25 39.69 -19.82 10.99
N PRO A 26 40.38 -19.62 9.86
CA PRO A 26 40.63 -18.31 9.27
C PRO A 26 39.39 -17.72 8.60
N ALA A 27 39.32 -16.39 8.60
CA ALA A 27 38.33 -15.58 7.91
C ALA A 27 38.28 -15.92 6.41
N GLY A 28 37.12 -16.37 5.95
CA GLY A 28 36.76 -16.47 4.53
C GLY A 28 36.15 -15.15 4.03
N PRO A 29 36.11 -14.95 2.70
CA PRO A 29 35.71 -13.68 2.11
C PRO A 29 34.21 -13.43 2.28
N TYR A 30 33.91 -12.18 2.59
CA TYR A 30 32.60 -11.54 2.67
C TYR A 30 31.69 -11.97 1.51
N GLU A 31 30.63 -12.74 1.80
CA GLU A 31 29.49 -12.89 0.90
C GLU A 31 28.38 -11.91 1.30
N LEU A 32 28.05 -11.10 0.31
CA LEU A 32 26.98 -10.11 0.27
C LEU A 32 25.61 -10.81 0.23
N GLY A 33 24.70 -10.43 1.14
CA GLY A 33 23.26 -10.52 0.92
C GLY A 33 22.55 -11.73 1.52
N GLU A 34 22.22 -11.68 2.81
CA GLU A 34 21.02 -12.36 3.29
C GLU A 34 19.79 -11.57 2.85
N LYS A 35 19.22 -11.98 1.72
CA LYS A 35 17.93 -11.51 1.23
C LYS A 35 16.89 -11.72 2.33
N ARG A 36 16.29 -10.61 2.79
CA ARG A 36 15.00 -10.60 3.49
C ARG A 36 14.05 -11.57 2.79
N PRO A 37 13.22 -12.34 3.52
CA PRO A 37 12.25 -13.21 2.86
C PRO A 37 11.34 -12.35 1.99
N LYS A 38 11.51 -12.45 0.66
CA LYS A 38 10.61 -11.88 -0.32
C LYS A 38 9.21 -12.41 -0.01
N LEU A 39 8.36 -11.55 0.53
CA LEU A 39 6.94 -11.80 0.59
C LEU A 39 6.46 -11.88 -0.86
N HIS A 40 6.37 -13.10 -1.40
CA HIS A 40 5.54 -13.37 -2.56
C HIS A 40 4.08 -13.14 -2.14
N LEU A 41 3.66 -11.87 -2.16
CA LEU A 41 2.28 -11.49 -2.00
C LEU A 41 1.57 -11.91 -3.27
N ASN A 42 0.75 -12.96 -3.18
CA ASN A 42 -0.20 -13.31 -4.22
C ASN A 42 -1.10 -12.10 -4.46
N ILE A 43 -0.89 -11.43 -5.60
CA ILE A 43 -1.60 -10.25 -6.07
C ILE A 43 -3.05 -10.63 -6.32
N ARG A 44 -3.92 -10.52 -5.31
CA ARG A 44 -5.38 -10.54 -5.48
C ARG A 44 -6.03 -9.65 -4.41
N THR A 45 -6.67 -8.57 -4.87
CA THR A 45 -7.47 -7.53 -4.16
C THR A 45 -6.70 -6.51 -3.32
N LEU A 46 -6.73 -5.23 -3.73
CA LEU A 46 -5.58 -4.34 -3.56
C LEU A 46 -5.79 -3.00 -2.84
N THR A 47 -6.98 -2.66 -2.33
CA THR A 47 -7.11 -1.33 -1.67
C THR A 47 -7.89 -1.26 -0.35
N ASP A 48 -8.77 -2.20 -0.01
CA ASP A 48 -9.36 -2.24 1.35
C ASP A 48 -8.81 -3.43 2.16
N ASP A 49 -8.77 -4.64 1.60
CA ASP A 49 -8.36 -5.86 2.33
C ASP A 49 -6.83 -5.95 2.60
N MET A 50 -5.97 -5.30 1.80
CA MET A 50 -4.52 -5.27 2.06
C MET A 50 -4.14 -4.22 3.12
N LEU A 51 -4.88 -3.11 3.22
CA LEU A 51 -4.61 -2.09 4.23
C LEU A 51 -4.94 -2.57 5.64
N ASP A 52 -5.99 -3.38 5.78
CA ASP A 52 -6.32 -4.08 7.04
C ASP A 52 -5.34 -5.22 7.37
N LYS A 53 -4.67 -5.82 6.37
CA LYS A 53 -3.66 -6.87 6.58
C LYS A 53 -2.33 -6.32 7.10
N PHE A 54 -1.87 -5.16 6.64
CA PHE A 54 -0.68 -4.51 7.19
C PHE A 54 -0.88 -4.02 8.63
N ALA A 55 -2.12 -3.68 8.99
CA ALA A 55 -2.52 -3.34 10.35
C ALA A 55 -2.41 -4.50 11.37
N SER A 56 -2.31 -5.76 10.92
CA SER A 56 -2.41 -6.96 11.75
C SER A 56 -1.16 -7.85 11.79
N ILE A 57 -0.06 -7.48 11.14
CA ILE A 57 1.17 -8.27 11.14
C ILE A 57 2.07 -7.79 12.29
N ARG A 58 2.27 -8.71 13.27
CA ARG A 58 2.99 -8.60 14.57
C ARG A 58 2.17 -8.13 15.77
N ILE A 59 1.19 -8.95 16.15
CA ILE A 59 0.86 -9.14 17.58
C ILE A 59 0.85 -10.66 17.83
N PRO A 60 1.62 -11.20 18.80
CA PRO A 60 1.65 -12.64 19.04
C PRO A 60 0.30 -13.16 19.53
N LYS A 61 -0.13 -14.31 18.98
CA LYS A 61 -1.37 -15.03 19.32
C LYS A 61 -1.47 -15.36 20.81
N GLY A 62 -2.66 -15.13 21.39
CA GLY A 62 -3.06 -15.66 22.69
C GLY A 62 -4.57 -15.91 22.79
N SER A 63 -4.94 -17.17 22.98
CA SER A 63 -6.23 -17.71 23.46
C SER A 63 -7.44 -17.78 22.51
N LYS A 64 -7.80 -19.04 22.19
CA LYS A 64 -9.04 -19.50 21.57
C LYS A 64 -10.22 -19.33 22.54
N LYS A 65 -11.41 -18.97 22.03
CA LYS A 65 -12.68 -19.33 22.67
C LYS A 65 -13.79 -19.49 21.64
N GLU A 66 -14.23 -20.74 21.48
CA GLU A 66 -15.38 -21.16 20.66
C GLU A 66 -16.72 -20.65 21.20
N ARG A 67 -17.71 -20.54 20.30
CA ARG A 67 -19.14 -20.56 20.62
C ARG A 67 -19.94 -21.25 19.49
N PRO A 68 -21.16 -21.77 19.77
CA PRO A 68 -21.63 -23.07 19.30
C PRO A 68 -22.67 -23.00 18.17
N PRO A 69 -23.00 -24.13 17.50
CA PRO A 69 -23.99 -24.17 16.42
C PRO A 69 -25.39 -24.58 16.91
N LEU A 70 -26.42 -24.05 16.24
CA LEU A 70 -27.86 -24.39 16.38
C LEU A 70 -28.54 -24.22 15.00
N PRO A 71 -29.69 -24.87 14.71
CA PRO A 71 -29.74 -26.17 14.02
C PRO A 71 -30.53 -26.15 12.69
N GLN A 72 -30.34 -27.23 11.94
CA GLN A 72 -30.93 -27.53 10.63
C GLN A 72 -32.46 -27.75 10.65
N LEU A 73 -33.14 -27.27 9.60
CA LEU A 73 -34.53 -27.62 9.29
C LEU A 73 -34.58 -28.60 8.11
N LYS A 74 -35.36 -29.68 8.28
CA LYS A 74 -35.59 -30.79 7.35
C LYS A 74 -36.77 -30.50 6.40
N THR A 75 -36.70 -31.00 5.17
CA THR A 75 -37.85 -31.43 4.32
C THR A 75 -37.31 -32.45 3.31
N VAL A 76 -37.48 -33.77 3.51
CA VAL A 76 -38.61 -34.64 3.12
C VAL A 76 -38.76 -34.83 1.60
N SER A 77 -38.52 -36.07 1.20
CA SER A 77 -38.59 -36.64 -0.14
C SER A 77 -39.97 -37.27 -0.44
N GLY A 78 -40.34 -37.33 -1.72
CA GLY A 78 -41.41 -38.19 -2.29
C GLY A 78 -41.50 -37.93 -3.81
N SER A 79 -40.89 -38.76 -4.66
CA SER A 79 -41.39 -39.98 -5.34
C SER A 79 -42.31 -39.72 -6.54
N SER A 80 -41.76 -40.04 -7.72
CA SER A 80 -42.32 -40.60 -8.97
C SER A 80 -43.81 -40.48 -9.31
N ASP A 81 -44.10 -40.10 -10.57
CA ASP A 81 -44.88 -40.97 -11.47
C ASP A 81 -44.70 -40.64 -12.96
N TYR A 82 -44.90 -41.68 -13.78
CA TYR A 82 -44.62 -41.84 -15.20
C TYR A 82 -45.84 -41.47 -16.07
N SER A 83 -45.64 -40.79 -17.21
CA SER A 83 -46.30 -41.14 -18.49
C SER A 83 -45.88 -40.24 -19.67
N SER A 84 -45.75 -40.91 -20.81
CA SER A 84 -45.29 -40.47 -22.13
C SER A 84 -46.39 -39.87 -23.02
N VAL A 85 -46.11 -38.81 -23.79
CA VAL A 85 -46.67 -38.59 -25.14
C VAL A 85 -45.68 -37.80 -26.00
N SER A 86 -45.36 -38.33 -27.17
CA SER A 86 -44.55 -37.72 -28.24
C SER A 86 -45.33 -36.63 -28.99
N SER A 87 -44.68 -35.53 -29.36
CA SER A 87 -44.98 -34.78 -30.60
C SER A 87 -43.83 -33.82 -30.92
N GLU A 88 -43.34 -33.94 -32.15
CA GLU A 88 -42.29 -33.14 -32.74
C GLU A 88 -42.78 -31.70 -32.99
N THR A 89 -42.15 -30.73 -32.33
CA THR A 89 -42.11 -29.34 -32.78
C THR A 89 -40.69 -28.84 -32.55
N MET A 90 -40.00 -28.47 -33.63
CA MET A 90 -38.73 -27.76 -33.59
C MET A 90 -38.91 -26.41 -32.88
N GLU A 91 -38.62 -26.38 -31.59
CA GLU A 91 -38.44 -25.15 -30.83
C GLU A 91 -36.96 -24.99 -30.47
N ASN A 92 -36.47 -23.77 -30.71
CA ASN A 92 -35.16 -23.29 -30.30
C ASN A 92 -34.93 -23.51 -28.79
N ASN A 93 -34.36 -24.66 -28.44
CA ASN A 93 -33.93 -24.92 -27.07
C ASN A 93 -32.51 -24.36 -26.89
N PRO A 94 -32.27 -23.39 -25.99
CA PRO A 94 -30.90 -22.99 -25.68
C PRO A 94 -30.20 -24.23 -25.14
N LYS A 95 -29.13 -24.69 -25.80
CA LYS A 95 -28.34 -25.85 -25.39
C LYS A 95 -28.14 -25.80 -23.88
N SER A 96 -28.71 -26.77 -23.15
CA SER A 96 -28.54 -26.87 -21.71
C SER A 96 -27.04 -26.99 -21.44
N LEU A 97 -26.45 -25.96 -20.84
CA LEU A 97 -25.03 -25.95 -20.48
C LEU A 97 -24.71 -27.22 -19.69
N SER A 98 -23.66 -27.93 -20.09
CA SER A 98 -23.20 -29.12 -19.38
C SER A 98 -22.70 -28.74 -17.98
N GLU A 99 -22.73 -29.70 -17.05
CA GLU A 99 -22.28 -29.48 -15.67
C GLU A 99 -20.84 -28.96 -15.59
N ASN A 100 -19.94 -29.47 -16.42
CA ASN A 100 -18.56 -29.02 -16.50
C ASN A 100 -18.45 -27.58 -17.07
N GLU A 101 -19.29 -27.21 -18.05
CA GLU A 101 -19.34 -25.83 -18.56
C GLU A 101 -19.85 -24.87 -17.49
N VAL A 102 -20.87 -25.26 -16.71
CA VAL A 102 -21.39 -24.45 -15.60
C VAL A 102 -20.30 -24.21 -14.55
N LEU A 103 -19.53 -25.23 -14.17
CA LEU A 103 -18.44 -25.07 -13.19
C LEU A 103 -17.31 -24.17 -13.72
N LYS A 104 -16.94 -24.31 -15.00
CA LYS A 104 -15.97 -23.40 -15.64
C LYS A 104 -16.47 -21.96 -15.66
N LEU A 105 -17.73 -21.75 -16.01
CA LEU A 105 -18.35 -20.42 -16.01
C LEU A 105 -18.51 -19.85 -14.60
N PHE A 106 -18.70 -20.70 -13.59
CA PHE A 106 -18.77 -20.30 -12.19
C PHE A 106 -17.42 -19.79 -11.67
N GLU A 107 -16.31 -20.48 -11.97
CA GLU A 107 -14.97 -19.97 -11.64
C GLU A 107 -14.69 -18.66 -12.39
N LYS A 108 -14.99 -18.59 -13.70
CA LYS A 108 -14.87 -17.35 -14.47
C LYS A 108 -15.69 -16.21 -13.85
N MET A 109 -16.93 -16.46 -13.44
CA MET A 109 -17.78 -15.47 -12.78
C MET A 109 -17.15 -14.95 -11.49
N MET A 110 -16.59 -15.81 -10.64
CA MET A 110 -15.93 -15.38 -9.40
C MET A 110 -14.66 -14.56 -9.66
N GLU A 111 -13.91 -14.89 -10.72
CA GLU A 111 -12.77 -14.08 -11.18
C GLU A 111 -13.23 -12.72 -11.70
N ASP A 112 -14.27 -12.69 -12.54
CA ASP A 112 -14.86 -11.49 -13.09
C ASP A 112 -15.50 -10.59 -12.02
N MET A 113 -15.92 -11.15 -10.88
CA MET A 113 -16.42 -10.37 -9.74
C MET A 113 -15.31 -9.90 -8.79
N ASN A 114 -14.03 -10.10 -9.15
CA ASN A 114 -12.86 -9.66 -8.39
C ASN A 114 -12.86 -10.16 -6.91
N LEU A 115 -13.31 -11.39 -6.68
CA LEU A 115 -13.36 -11.97 -5.34
C LEU A 115 -11.99 -12.53 -4.92
N ASN A 116 -11.63 -12.38 -3.65
CA ASN A 116 -10.44 -13.02 -3.06
C ASN A 116 -10.74 -14.49 -2.68
N GLU A 117 -9.70 -15.28 -2.40
CA GLU A 117 -9.88 -16.71 -2.07
C GLU A 117 -10.74 -16.94 -0.82
N ASP A 118 -10.67 -16.05 0.17
CA ASP A 118 -11.49 -16.11 1.38
C ASP A 118 -13.00 -15.98 1.07
N LYS A 119 -13.36 -15.18 0.05
CA LYS A 119 -14.73 -15.01 -0.44
C LYS A 119 -15.12 -16.09 -1.46
N LYS A 120 -14.17 -16.64 -2.23
CA LYS A 120 -14.41 -17.72 -3.20
C LYS A 120 -14.65 -19.07 -2.52
N ALA A 121 -13.91 -19.40 -1.48
CA ALA A 121 -14.01 -20.67 -0.76
C ALA A 121 -15.47 -21.04 -0.35
N PRO A 122 -16.22 -20.19 0.37
CA PRO A 122 -17.60 -20.51 0.75
C PRO A 122 -18.57 -20.58 -0.44
N LEU A 123 -18.25 -19.94 -1.57
CA LEU A 123 -19.03 -20.04 -2.80
C LEU A 123 -18.80 -21.38 -3.52
N ARG A 124 -17.57 -21.91 -3.48
CA ARG A 124 -17.23 -23.23 -4.02
C ARG A 124 -17.87 -24.37 -3.23
N GLU A 125 -18.15 -24.19 -1.95
CA GLU A 125 -18.82 -25.17 -1.10
C GLU A 125 -20.34 -25.25 -1.36
N LYS A 126 -20.93 -24.32 -2.12
CA LYS A 126 -22.37 -24.34 -2.42
C LYS A 126 -22.75 -25.50 -3.35
N ASP A 127 -24.00 -25.92 -3.23
CA ASP A 127 -24.60 -26.94 -4.08
C ASP A 127 -24.61 -26.51 -5.56
N PHE A 128 -24.57 -27.49 -6.46
CA PHE A 128 -24.53 -27.26 -7.90
C PHE A 128 -25.73 -26.42 -8.40
N SER A 129 -26.92 -26.59 -7.82
CA SER A 129 -28.11 -25.81 -8.20
C SER A 129 -27.91 -24.31 -7.99
N ILE A 130 -27.32 -23.92 -6.85
CA ILE A 130 -27.03 -22.52 -6.53
C ILE A 130 -25.97 -21.98 -7.49
N LYS A 131 -24.90 -22.75 -7.75
CA LYS A 131 -23.86 -22.35 -8.71
C LYS A 131 -24.43 -22.14 -10.11
N LYS A 132 -25.31 -23.03 -10.56
CA LYS A 132 -25.99 -22.94 -11.85
C LYS A 132 -26.89 -21.72 -11.93
N GLU A 133 -27.65 -21.42 -10.88
CA GLU A 133 -28.48 -20.23 -10.80
C GLU A 133 -27.64 -18.95 -10.89
N MET A 134 -26.55 -18.87 -10.12
CA MET A 134 -25.63 -17.73 -10.16
C MET A 134 -25.02 -17.52 -11.55
N VAL A 135 -24.57 -18.59 -12.21
CA VAL A 135 -24.05 -18.53 -13.58
C VAL A 135 -25.12 -18.06 -14.56
N MET A 136 -26.35 -18.56 -14.45
CA MET A 136 -27.44 -18.11 -15.31
C MET A 136 -27.77 -16.63 -15.10
N GLN A 137 -27.78 -16.14 -13.85
CA GLN A 137 -27.96 -14.72 -13.56
C GLN A 137 -26.81 -13.86 -14.12
N TYR A 138 -25.56 -14.32 -13.98
CA TYR A 138 -24.38 -13.67 -14.55
C TYR A 138 -24.47 -13.57 -16.09
N ILE A 139 -24.82 -14.66 -16.78
CA ILE A 139 -25.02 -14.67 -18.24
C ILE A 139 -26.17 -13.74 -18.63
N ASN A 140 -27.30 -13.79 -17.93
CA ASN A 140 -28.47 -12.95 -18.21
C ASN A 140 -28.17 -11.46 -17.99
N THR A 141 -27.31 -11.14 -17.02
CA THR A 141 -26.87 -9.76 -16.76
C THR A 141 -25.90 -9.29 -17.83
N ALA A 142 -24.95 -10.15 -18.24
CA ALA A 142 -23.99 -9.84 -19.31
C ALA A 142 -24.64 -9.76 -20.71
N SER A 143 -25.73 -10.49 -20.95
CA SER A 143 -26.42 -10.55 -22.26
C SER A 143 -27.57 -9.55 -22.43
N LYS A 144 -28.02 -8.86 -21.37
CA LYS A 144 -29.07 -7.84 -21.43
C LYS A 144 -28.63 -6.48 -22.01
N THR A 145 -27.57 -6.45 -22.81
CA THR A 145 -27.10 -5.27 -23.56
C THR A 145 -28.06 -4.75 -24.63
N GLY A 146 -29.32 -5.24 -24.72
CA GLY A 146 -30.22 -4.86 -25.82
C GLY A 146 -31.72 -5.08 -25.66
N SER A 147 -32.30 -5.23 -24.46
CA SER A 147 -33.77 -5.39 -24.35
C SER A 147 -34.43 -4.51 -23.28
N LEU A 148 -35.51 -3.86 -23.70
CA LEU A 148 -36.19 -2.70 -23.14
C LEU A 148 -36.75 -2.91 -21.73
N ARG A 149 -36.27 -2.11 -20.76
CA ARG A 149 -37.01 -1.09 -19.99
C ARG A 149 -36.25 -0.72 -18.70
N SER A 150 -35.89 0.56 -18.58
CA SER A 150 -35.47 1.30 -17.38
C SER A 150 -34.00 1.28 -16.89
N SER A 151 -33.08 0.53 -17.48
CA SER A 151 -31.65 0.74 -17.23
C SER A 151 -30.83 0.31 -18.45
N ARG A 152 -30.54 1.26 -19.36
CA ARG A 152 -29.53 1.01 -20.40
C ARG A 152 -28.20 0.87 -19.67
N GLN A 153 -27.69 -0.36 -19.52
CA GLN A 153 -26.27 -0.54 -19.22
C GLN A 153 -25.49 -0.05 -20.44
N ILE A 154 -24.94 1.16 -20.33
CA ILE A 154 -24.10 1.79 -21.35
C ILE A 154 -22.85 0.91 -21.52
N SER A 155 -22.52 0.56 -22.77
CA SER A 155 -21.34 -0.26 -23.06
C SER A 155 -20.04 0.52 -22.77
N PRO A 156 -18.90 -0.15 -22.50
CA PRO A 156 -17.60 0.54 -22.34
C PRO A 156 -17.26 1.46 -23.52
N GLN A 157 -17.63 1.05 -24.73
CA GLN A 157 -17.33 1.74 -25.99
C GLN A 157 -18.22 2.97 -26.18
N GLU A 158 -19.49 2.88 -25.80
CA GLU A 158 -20.33 4.09 -25.66
C GLU A 158 -19.69 5.03 -24.63
N PHE A 159 -19.19 4.49 -23.51
CA PHE A 159 -18.57 5.35 -22.51
C PHE A 159 -17.36 6.12 -23.06
N ILE A 160 -16.53 5.44 -23.85
CA ILE A 160 -15.35 6.01 -24.49
C ILE A 160 -15.73 7.04 -25.56
N HIS A 161 -16.71 6.72 -26.42
CA HIS A 161 -17.18 7.62 -27.48
C HIS A 161 -17.65 8.96 -26.90
N GLU A 162 -18.48 8.90 -25.86
CA GLU A 162 -19.01 10.07 -25.18
C GLU A 162 -17.93 10.88 -24.45
N LEU A 163 -16.90 10.24 -23.87
CA LEU A 163 -15.74 10.96 -23.32
C LEU A 163 -14.97 11.74 -24.40
N LYS A 164 -14.83 11.17 -25.59
CA LYS A 164 -14.17 11.83 -26.74
C LYS A 164 -14.97 13.02 -27.27
N MET A 165 -16.30 13.01 -27.14
CA MET A 165 -17.14 14.15 -27.53
C MET A 165 -16.89 15.40 -26.66
N GLY A 166 -16.24 15.26 -25.51
CA GLY A 166 -15.72 16.40 -24.75
C GLY A 166 -16.79 17.16 -23.96
N TYR A 167 -17.63 16.46 -23.19
CA TYR A 167 -18.57 17.11 -22.27
C TYR A 167 -17.87 18.02 -21.26
N THR A 168 -18.53 19.12 -20.90
CA THR A 168 -18.06 20.07 -19.88
C THR A 168 -19.15 20.32 -18.83
N GLY A 169 -18.74 20.85 -17.67
CA GLY A 169 -19.65 21.27 -16.61
C GLY A 169 -20.47 20.13 -16.00
N GLU A 170 -21.76 20.39 -15.78
CA GLU A 170 -22.68 19.47 -15.10
C GLU A 170 -22.91 18.16 -15.86
N ARG A 171 -22.94 18.21 -17.19
CA ARG A 171 -23.08 17.01 -18.03
C ARG A 171 -21.92 16.03 -17.81
N LEU A 172 -20.70 16.55 -17.79
CA LEU A 172 -19.51 15.75 -17.50
C LEU A 172 -19.59 15.13 -16.09
N PHE A 173 -20.06 15.89 -15.09
CA PHE A 173 -20.21 15.40 -13.74
C PHE A 173 -21.19 14.21 -13.65
N THR A 174 -22.41 14.34 -14.18
CA THR A 174 -23.42 13.27 -14.18
C THR A 174 -22.92 12.04 -14.93
N TYR A 175 -22.18 12.28 -16.01
CA TYR A 175 -21.62 11.24 -16.82
C TYR A 175 -20.52 10.44 -16.09
N LEU A 176 -19.57 11.13 -15.44
CA LEU A 176 -18.56 10.51 -14.60
C LEU A 176 -19.16 9.75 -13.42
N GLU A 177 -20.27 10.24 -12.86
CA GLU A 177 -21.00 9.52 -11.81
C GLU A 177 -21.56 8.18 -12.32
N SER A 178 -22.18 8.16 -13.50
CA SER A 178 -22.64 6.93 -14.15
C SER A 178 -21.49 5.97 -14.46
N LEU A 179 -20.38 6.50 -14.99
CA LEU A 179 -19.17 5.73 -15.28
C LEU A 179 -18.59 5.11 -14.01
N ARG A 180 -18.49 5.88 -12.93
CA ARG A 180 -18.02 5.39 -11.63
C ARG A 180 -18.88 4.25 -11.11
N VAL A 181 -20.21 4.32 -11.27
CA VAL A 181 -21.10 3.20 -10.90
C VAL A 181 -20.74 1.97 -11.72
N SER A 182 -20.64 2.12 -13.04
CA SER A 182 -20.36 1.03 -13.97
C SER A 182 -18.99 0.38 -13.73
N LEU A 183 -17.95 1.16 -13.44
CA LEU A 183 -16.63 0.64 -13.06
C LEU A 183 -16.64 -0.18 -11.77
N THR A 184 -17.56 0.12 -10.84
CA THR A 184 -17.66 -0.59 -9.56
C THR A 184 -18.60 -1.80 -9.57
N SER A 185 -19.63 -1.80 -10.43
CA SER A 185 -20.69 -2.82 -10.40
C SER A 185 -20.60 -3.85 -11.52
N ASN A 186 -19.86 -3.57 -12.59
CA ASN A 186 -19.70 -4.49 -13.71
C ASN A 186 -18.49 -5.42 -13.51
N PRO A 187 -18.45 -6.55 -14.25
CA PRO A 187 -17.31 -7.48 -14.24
C PRO A 187 -15.95 -6.81 -14.51
N VAL A 188 -14.87 -7.42 -14.01
CA VAL A 188 -13.48 -7.01 -14.30
C VAL A 188 -13.22 -6.96 -15.81
N SER A 189 -13.77 -7.89 -16.59
CA SER A 189 -13.69 -7.83 -18.06
C SER A 189 -14.29 -6.56 -18.67
N TRP A 190 -15.37 -6.01 -18.09
CA TRP A 190 -15.92 -4.70 -18.49
C TRP A 190 -14.91 -3.58 -18.19
N VAL A 191 -14.30 -3.62 -16.99
CA VAL A 191 -13.29 -2.65 -16.56
C VAL A 191 -12.05 -2.70 -17.44
N GLN A 192 -11.60 -3.90 -17.84
CA GLN A 192 -10.49 -4.10 -18.77
C GLN A 192 -10.79 -3.51 -20.15
N ASN A 193 -11.98 -3.79 -20.69
CA ASN A 193 -12.40 -3.25 -21.99
C ASN A 193 -12.46 -1.72 -21.99
N PHE A 194 -12.97 -1.12 -20.90
CA PHE A 194 -12.96 0.33 -20.75
C PHE A 194 -11.54 0.87 -20.58
N GLY A 195 -10.76 0.31 -19.66
CA GLY A 195 -9.47 0.86 -19.22
C GLY A 195 -8.39 0.88 -20.28
N HIS A 196 -8.52 0.11 -21.37
CA HIS A 196 -7.54 0.12 -22.46
C HIS A 196 -7.33 1.53 -23.05
N GLU A 197 -8.44 2.23 -23.34
CA GLU A 197 -8.46 3.58 -23.90
C GLU A 197 -9.05 4.60 -22.92
N GLY A 198 -10.07 4.21 -22.14
CA GLY A 198 -10.80 5.09 -21.24
C GLY A 198 -9.95 5.66 -20.11
N LEU A 199 -8.90 4.96 -19.65
CA LEU A 199 -7.98 5.49 -18.65
C LEU A 199 -7.29 6.76 -19.15
N GLY A 200 -6.74 6.74 -20.37
CA GLY A 200 -6.06 7.90 -20.95
C GLY A 200 -6.99 9.11 -21.05
N LEU A 201 -8.24 8.89 -21.47
CA LEU A 201 -9.26 9.95 -21.54
C LEU A 201 -9.60 10.53 -20.16
N LEU A 202 -9.67 9.69 -19.11
CA LEU A 202 -9.88 10.16 -17.75
C LEU A 202 -8.70 11.01 -17.25
N LEU A 203 -7.47 10.61 -17.55
CA LEU A 203 -6.27 11.37 -17.22
C LEU A 203 -6.24 12.71 -17.95
N ASP A 204 -6.57 12.73 -19.25
CA ASP A 204 -6.65 13.98 -20.04
C ASP A 204 -7.70 14.94 -19.47
N ILE A 205 -8.85 14.41 -19.02
CA ILE A 205 -9.89 15.21 -18.36
C ILE A 205 -9.37 15.74 -17.01
N LEU A 206 -8.72 14.89 -16.21
CA LEU A 206 -8.16 15.30 -14.92
C LEU A 206 -7.13 16.42 -15.10
N GLU A 207 -6.21 16.26 -16.06
CA GLU A 207 -5.19 17.25 -16.40
C GLU A 207 -5.81 18.60 -16.79
N LYS A 208 -6.81 18.58 -17.67
CA LYS A 208 -7.56 19.80 -18.04
C LYS A 208 -8.23 20.47 -16.84
N LEU A 209 -8.81 19.68 -15.94
CA LEU A 209 -9.47 20.21 -14.75
C LEU A 209 -8.47 20.77 -13.73
N ILE A 210 -7.29 20.16 -13.58
CA ILE A 210 -6.22 20.62 -12.68
C ILE A 210 -5.60 21.92 -13.21
N ASN A 211 -5.25 21.95 -14.49
CA ASN A 211 -4.55 23.08 -15.13
C ASN A 211 -5.50 24.24 -15.49
N GLY A 212 -6.82 24.06 -15.34
CA GLY A 212 -7.81 25.09 -15.61
C GLY A 212 -7.64 26.32 -14.70
N GLN A 213 -7.69 27.52 -15.28
CA GLN A 213 -7.53 28.77 -14.50
C GLN A 213 -8.68 29.02 -13.50
N ILE A 214 -9.85 28.44 -13.75
CA ILE A 214 -11.04 28.57 -12.90
C ILE A 214 -11.14 27.33 -12.00
N GLN A 215 -10.78 27.47 -10.73
CA GLN A 215 -10.83 26.40 -9.72
C GLN A 215 -12.06 26.52 -8.82
N GLU A 216 -13.25 26.60 -9.43
CA GLU A 216 -14.51 26.68 -8.70
C GLU A 216 -14.89 25.37 -7.99
N LYS A 217 -15.80 25.47 -7.01
CA LYS A 217 -16.31 24.31 -6.26
C LYS A 217 -16.89 23.22 -7.17
N VAL A 218 -17.51 23.60 -8.29
CA VAL A 218 -18.03 22.64 -9.28
C VAL A 218 -16.91 21.87 -9.96
N VAL A 219 -15.83 22.55 -10.36
CA VAL A 219 -14.65 21.93 -10.97
C VAL A 219 -14.00 20.94 -10.00
N LYS A 220 -13.83 21.31 -8.72
CA LYS A 220 -13.29 20.40 -7.69
C LYS A 220 -14.16 19.16 -7.48
N LYS A 221 -15.49 19.30 -7.51
CA LYS A 221 -16.41 18.15 -7.47
C LYS A 221 -16.22 17.22 -8.67
N THR A 222 -16.04 17.78 -9.85
CA THR A 222 -15.77 17.00 -11.07
C THR A 222 -14.41 16.31 -11.02
N GLN A 223 -13.35 17.00 -10.56
CA GLN A 223 -12.03 16.38 -10.29
C GLN A 223 -12.19 15.18 -9.36
N HIS A 224 -12.92 15.33 -8.25
CA HIS A 224 -13.14 14.24 -7.31
C HIS A 224 -13.86 13.05 -7.96
N LYS A 225 -14.84 13.29 -8.84
CA LYS A 225 -15.49 12.19 -9.58
C LYS A 225 -14.51 11.44 -10.49
N VAL A 226 -13.58 12.13 -11.15
CA VAL A 226 -12.52 11.46 -11.92
C VAL A 226 -11.64 10.61 -11.01
N ILE A 227 -11.21 11.13 -9.86
CA ILE A 227 -10.44 10.36 -8.86
C ILE A 227 -11.21 9.11 -8.40
N GLN A 228 -12.53 9.21 -8.21
CA GLN A 228 -13.36 8.06 -7.84
C GLN A 228 -13.46 7.01 -8.97
N CYS A 229 -13.45 7.43 -10.24
CA CYS A 229 -13.33 6.51 -11.37
C CYS A 229 -11.95 5.81 -11.38
N LEU A 230 -10.86 6.55 -11.16
CA LEU A 230 -9.51 5.97 -11.04
C LEU A 230 -9.41 4.99 -9.87
N ARG A 231 -10.01 5.31 -8.72
CA ARG A 231 -10.11 4.39 -7.58
C ARG A 231 -10.84 3.11 -7.95
N ALA A 232 -11.97 3.19 -8.67
CA ALA A 232 -12.70 2.02 -9.12
C ALA A 232 -11.86 1.16 -10.09
N LEU A 233 -11.10 1.78 -10.99
CA LEU A 233 -10.15 1.08 -11.88
C LEU A 233 -9.05 0.36 -11.09
N MET A 234 -8.37 1.07 -10.18
CA MET A 234 -7.28 0.53 -9.35
C MET A 234 -7.71 -0.60 -8.41
N ASN A 235 -9.00 -0.71 -8.11
CA ASN A 235 -9.52 -1.83 -7.34
C ASN A 235 -9.42 -3.18 -8.10
N THR A 236 -9.08 -3.16 -9.39
CA THR A 236 -8.73 -4.34 -10.18
C THR A 236 -7.22 -4.41 -10.39
N GLN A 237 -6.65 -5.62 -10.44
CA GLN A 237 -5.22 -5.81 -10.74
C GLN A 237 -4.83 -5.11 -12.05
N TYR A 238 -5.66 -5.28 -13.10
CA TYR A 238 -5.46 -4.63 -14.39
C TYR A 238 -5.36 -3.11 -14.28
N GLY A 239 -6.29 -2.47 -13.56
CA GLY A 239 -6.30 -1.02 -13.44
C GLY A 239 -5.12 -0.49 -12.63
N LEU A 240 -4.68 -1.22 -11.60
CA LEU A 240 -3.48 -0.86 -10.85
C LEU A 240 -2.22 -0.92 -11.73
N GLU A 241 -2.00 -2.04 -12.44
CA GLU A 241 -0.88 -2.21 -13.37
C GLU A 241 -0.86 -1.12 -14.44
N ARG A 242 -2.03 -0.78 -15.00
CA ARG A 242 -2.15 0.28 -16.01
C ARG A 242 -1.80 1.67 -15.48
N ILE A 243 -2.16 1.98 -14.24
CA ILE A 243 -1.82 3.28 -13.63
C ILE A 243 -0.34 3.37 -13.28
N MET A 244 0.27 2.28 -12.80
CA MET A 244 1.72 2.24 -12.56
C MET A 244 2.53 2.29 -13.85
N SER A 245 1.95 1.91 -14.99
CA SER A 245 2.64 1.91 -16.30
C SER A 245 2.50 3.24 -17.06
N ASP A 246 1.67 4.19 -16.62
CA ASP A 246 1.48 5.48 -17.28
C ASP A 246 2.08 6.60 -16.43
N GLU A 247 3.21 7.15 -16.89
CA GLU A 247 4.02 8.18 -16.21
C GLU A 247 3.20 9.41 -15.77
N ARG A 248 2.15 9.78 -16.53
CA ARG A 248 1.32 10.95 -16.20
C ARG A 248 0.44 10.69 -15.00
N SER A 249 0.09 9.43 -14.73
CA SER A 249 -0.87 9.07 -13.68
C SER A 249 -0.38 9.51 -12.30
N LEU A 250 0.86 9.21 -11.95
CA LEU A 250 1.43 9.54 -10.63
C LEU A 250 1.57 11.05 -10.47
N SER A 251 2.03 11.75 -11.50
CA SER A 251 2.12 13.21 -11.52
C SER A 251 0.75 13.87 -11.33
N LEU A 252 -0.28 13.41 -12.05
CA LEU A 252 -1.64 13.95 -11.92
C LEU A 252 -2.28 13.65 -10.57
N LEU A 253 -2.03 12.45 -10.00
CA LEU A 253 -2.46 12.12 -8.64
C LEU A 253 -1.79 13.05 -7.62
N ALA A 254 -0.47 13.23 -7.68
CA ALA A 254 0.25 14.16 -6.81
C ALA A 254 -0.30 15.60 -6.94
N LYS A 255 -0.55 16.07 -8.16
CA LYS A 255 -1.16 17.39 -8.43
C LYS A 255 -2.63 17.48 -8.01
N ALA A 256 -3.35 16.37 -7.85
CA ALA A 256 -4.73 16.36 -7.35
C ALA A 256 -4.81 16.45 -5.81
N MET A 257 -3.69 16.29 -5.09
CA MET A 257 -3.68 16.41 -3.64
C MET A 257 -3.95 17.86 -3.21
N ASP A 258 -5.06 18.07 -2.51
CA ASP A 258 -5.49 19.38 -2.02
C ASP A 258 -6.08 19.25 -0.61
N PRO A 259 -5.37 19.70 0.44
CA PRO A 259 -5.86 19.66 1.82
C PRO A 259 -7.20 20.39 2.04
N LYS A 260 -7.57 21.33 1.15
CA LYS A 260 -8.87 22.01 1.20
C LYS A 260 -10.03 21.14 0.72
N GLN A 261 -9.73 20.01 0.06
CA GLN A 261 -10.70 19.02 -0.43
C GLN A 261 -10.43 17.67 0.24
N PRO A 262 -10.76 17.50 1.54
CA PRO A 262 -10.30 16.37 2.35
C PRO A 262 -10.74 15.00 1.82
N SER A 263 -11.97 14.88 1.30
CA SER A 263 -12.46 13.62 0.75
C SER A 263 -11.73 13.22 -0.54
N MET A 264 -11.47 14.19 -1.43
CA MET A 264 -10.73 13.95 -2.66
C MET A 264 -9.28 13.61 -2.35
N MET A 265 -8.65 14.38 -1.47
CA MET A 265 -7.28 14.12 -1.05
C MET A 265 -7.14 12.75 -0.40
N ALA A 266 -8.08 12.34 0.47
CA ALA A 266 -8.08 11.02 1.10
C ALA A 266 -8.14 9.88 0.06
N ASP A 267 -8.93 10.04 -1.00
CA ASP A 267 -8.94 9.07 -2.09
C ASP A 267 -7.58 9.06 -2.81
N VAL A 268 -7.04 10.22 -3.18
CA VAL A 268 -5.73 10.32 -3.85
C VAL A 268 -4.59 9.71 -3.04
N VAL A 269 -4.46 10.04 -1.76
CA VAL A 269 -3.38 9.51 -0.92
C VAL A 269 -3.50 8.00 -0.70
N LYS A 270 -4.72 7.44 -0.67
CA LYS A 270 -4.92 5.99 -0.63
C LYS A 270 -4.45 5.31 -1.92
N LEU A 271 -4.71 5.92 -3.08
CA LEU A 271 -4.22 5.40 -4.35
C LEU A 271 -2.69 5.40 -4.40
N LEU A 272 -2.05 6.51 -4.04
CA LEU A 272 -0.59 6.58 -3.96
C LEU A 272 -0.01 5.59 -2.94
N SER A 273 -0.67 5.42 -1.80
CA SER A 273 -0.24 4.44 -0.79
C SER A 273 -0.26 3.01 -1.35
N ALA A 274 -1.32 2.64 -2.08
CA ALA A 274 -1.41 1.34 -2.72
C ALA A 274 -0.31 1.12 -3.76
N VAL A 275 0.01 2.16 -4.55
CA VAL A 275 1.12 2.14 -5.51
C VAL A 275 2.46 1.95 -4.79
N CYS A 276 2.74 2.68 -3.72
CA CYS A 276 4.00 2.56 -2.96
C CYS A 276 4.18 1.22 -2.24
N ILE A 277 3.09 0.54 -1.89
CA ILE A 277 3.12 -0.75 -1.19
C ILE A 277 3.34 -1.92 -2.17
N VAL A 278 2.80 -1.79 -3.38
CA VAL A 278 2.69 -2.90 -4.35
C VAL A 278 3.71 -2.77 -5.46
N GLY A 279 4.08 -1.53 -5.79
CA GLY A 279 5.13 -1.23 -6.74
C GLY A 279 6.49 -1.71 -6.26
N GLU A 280 7.38 -1.91 -7.23
CA GLU A 280 8.80 -2.14 -6.97
C GLU A 280 9.49 -0.84 -6.53
N GLU A 281 10.75 -0.91 -6.11
CA GLU A 281 11.50 0.28 -5.63
C GLU A 281 11.54 1.42 -6.66
N SER A 282 11.58 1.11 -7.97
CA SER A 282 11.54 2.11 -9.04
C SER A 282 10.26 2.95 -9.02
N ILE A 283 9.12 2.34 -8.71
CA ILE A 283 7.82 3.03 -8.66
C ILE A 283 7.78 3.98 -7.46
N LEU A 284 8.45 3.64 -6.36
CA LEU A 284 8.56 4.54 -5.20
C LEU A 284 9.33 5.81 -5.56
N GLU A 285 10.42 5.70 -6.33
CA GLU A 285 11.17 6.84 -6.83
C GLU A 285 10.29 7.72 -7.74
N GLU A 286 9.51 7.13 -8.66
CA GLU A 286 8.57 7.86 -9.50
C GLU A 286 7.49 8.59 -8.70
N VAL A 287 6.96 7.98 -7.63
CA VAL A 287 6.01 8.67 -6.72
C VAL A 287 6.68 9.86 -6.03
N LEU A 288 7.91 9.68 -5.54
CA LEU A 288 8.66 10.77 -4.90
C LEU A 288 9.00 11.90 -5.88
N GLU A 289 9.33 11.58 -7.13
CA GLU A 289 9.54 12.56 -8.20
C GLU A 289 8.25 13.32 -8.49
N ALA A 290 7.12 12.62 -8.64
CA ALA A 290 5.80 13.23 -8.85
C ALA A 290 5.42 14.20 -7.71
N LEU A 291 5.65 13.81 -6.45
CA LEU A 291 5.43 14.68 -5.28
C LEU A 291 6.36 15.89 -5.28
N THR A 292 7.62 15.70 -5.67
CA THR A 292 8.63 16.77 -5.75
C THR A 292 8.23 17.78 -6.83
N SER A 293 7.94 17.33 -8.05
CA SER A 293 7.49 18.17 -9.16
C SER A 293 6.22 18.94 -8.83
N ALA A 294 5.23 18.29 -8.20
CA ALA A 294 3.99 18.96 -7.78
C ALA A 294 4.24 20.02 -6.67
N GLY A 295 5.19 19.76 -5.77
CA GLY A 295 5.62 20.72 -4.74
C GLY A 295 6.32 21.94 -5.34
N GLU A 296 7.26 21.72 -6.25
CA GLU A 296 8.00 22.77 -6.96
C GLU A 296 7.08 23.70 -7.76
N GLU A 297 6.12 23.13 -8.50
CA GLU A 297 5.12 23.90 -9.26
C GLU A 297 4.31 24.83 -8.34
N ARG A 298 4.00 24.36 -7.13
CA ARG A 298 3.25 25.09 -6.10
C ARG A 298 4.14 25.95 -5.19
N LYS A 299 5.46 25.86 -5.32
CA LYS A 299 6.46 26.51 -4.45
C LYS A 299 6.28 26.15 -2.97
N ILE A 300 6.04 24.88 -2.70
CA ILE A 300 5.93 24.30 -1.35
C ILE A 300 6.82 23.07 -1.25
N ASP A 301 7.15 22.66 -0.02
CA ASP A 301 7.86 21.40 0.20
C ASP A 301 7.00 20.22 -0.28
N ARG A 302 7.66 19.21 -0.86
CA ARG A 302 6.99 18.05 -1.48
C ARG A 302 6.04 17.30 -0.55
N PHE A 303 6.32 17.29 0.75
CA PHE A 303 5.50 16.63 1.77
C PHE A 303 4.52 17.57 2.48
N PHE A 304 4.56 18.87 2.21
CA PHE A 304 3.71 19.86 2.89
C PHE A 304 2.23 19.49 2.83
N SER A 305 1.73 19.12 1.64
CA SER A 305 0.31 18.79 1.46
C SER A 305 -0.12 17.58 2.31
N ILE A 306 0.74 16.55 2.43
CA ILE A 306 0.47 15.35 3.24
C ILE A 306 0.39 15.72 4.73
N VAL A 307 1.38 16.49 5.20
CA VAL A 307 1.47 16.91 6.59
C VAL A 307 0.31 17.85 6.96
N GLU A 308 -0.09 18.74 6.06
CA GLU A 308 -1.25 19.61 6.24
C GLU A 308 -2.55 18.80 6.31
N GLY A 309 -2.67 17.72 5.54
CA GLY A 309 -3.80 16.80 5.62
C GLY A 309 -3.98 16.18 7.01
N LEU A 310 -2.90 15.93 7.74
CA LEU A 310 -2.95 15.43 9.13
C LEU A 310 -3.48 16.49 10.12
N ARG A 311 -3.34 17.79 9.81
CA ARG A 311 -3.88 18.88 10.63
C ARG A 311 -5.40 19.07 10.46
N HIS A 312 -6.01 18.44 9.46
CA HIS A 312 -7.44 18.54 9.21
C HIS A 312 -8.26 17.72 10.22
N ASN A 313 -9.47 18.17 10.55
CA ASN A 313 -10.40 17.48 11.46
C ASN A 313 -11.01 16.18 10.92
N SER A 314 -10.61 15.72 9.72
CA SER A 314 -11.19 14.52 9.11
C SER A 314 -10.32 13.34 9.46
N VAL A 315 -10.81 12.49 10.35
CA VAL A 315 -10.11 11.28 10.77
C VAL A 315 -9.79 10.38 9.57
N GLN A 316 -10.69 10.31 8.58
CA GLN A 316 -10.45 9.53 7.36
C GLN A 316 -9.25 10.06 6.56
N LEU A 317 -9.09 11.38 6.46
CA LEU A 317 -7.92 11.98 5.82
C LEU A 317 -6.66 11.75 6.66
N GLN A 318 -6.75 11.91 7.99
CA GLN A 318 -5.62 11.70 8.89
C GLN A 318 -5.06 10.28 8.79
N VAL A 319 -5.94 9.27 8.81
CA VAL A 319 -5.57 7.86 8.61
C VAL A 319 -4.89 7.68 7.25
N ALA A 320 -5.48 8.22 6.18
CA ALA A 320 -4.95 8.05 4.83
C ALA A 320 -3.59 8.75 4.62
N CYS A 321 -3.39 9.94 5.20
CA CYS A 321 -2.11 10.64 5.17
C CYS A 321 -1.04 9.89 5.97
N MET A 322 -1.39 9.39 7.16
CA MET A 322 -0.46 8.63 7.99
C MET A 322 -0.05 7.31 7.30
N GLN A 323 -1.01 6.68 6.62
CA GLN A 323 -0.78 5.48 5.82
C GLN A 323 0.19 5.76 4.66
N LEU A 324 0.03 6.87 3.93
CA LEU A 324 0.97 7.24 2.86
C LEU A 324 2.37 7.53 3.41
N ILE A 325 2.46 8.20 4.56
CA ILE A 325 3.75 8.40 5.24
C ILE A 325 4.41 7.07 5.54
N ASN A 326 3.67 6.13 6.14
CA ASN A 326 4.17 4.78 6.42
C ASN A 326 4.64 4.10 5.14
N ALA A 327 3.82 4.06 4.09
CA ALA A 327 4.20 3.46 2.82
C ALA A 327 5.50 4.06 2.27
N LEU A 328 5.67 5.39 2.29
CA LEU A 328 6.88 6.04 1.79
C LEU A 328 8.13 5.75 2.65
N VAL A 329 8.01 5.72 3.98
CA VAL A 329 9.17 5.57 4.88
C VAL A 329 9.52 4.13 5.20
N THR A 330 8.61 3.17 5.01
CA THR A 330 8.85 1.75 5.30
C THR A 330 9.13 0.92 4.06
N SER A 331 8.71 1.36 2.86
CA SER A 331 8.95 0.61 1.62
C SER A 331 10.44 0.48 1.22
N PRO A 332 11.32 1.48 1.38
CA PRO A 332 12.71 1.32 0.97
C PRO A 332 13.52 0.33 1.81
N ASP A 333 14.36 -0.48 1.16
CA ASP A 333 15.28 -1.39 1.86
C ASP A 333 16.49 -0.66 2.47
N ASP A 334 16.93 0.45 1.89
CA ASP A 334 18.07 1.23 2.38
C ASP A 334 17.73 2.07 3.63
N LEU A 335 18.49 1.87 4.72
CA LEU A 335 18.30 2.57 5.98
C LEU A 335 18.52 4.08 5.84
N ASP A 336 19.55 4.49 5.10
CA ASP A 336 19.91 5.91 4.98
C ASP A 336 18.79 6.68 4.26
N PHE A 337 18.18 6.08 3.25
CA PHE A 337 17.00 6.61 2.56
C PHE A 337 15.75 6.64 3.46
N ARG A 338 15.46 5.58 4.23
CA ARG A 338 14.35 5.59 5.21
C ARG A 338 14.51 6.70 6.25
N LEU A 339 15.71 6.88 6.78
CA LEU A 339 16.03 7.94 7.74
C LEU A 339 15.92 9.33 7.10
N HIS A 340 16.38 9.48 5.86
CA HIS A 340 16.26 10.73 5.10
C HIS A 340 14.80 11.17 4.95
N LEU A 341 13.94 10.30 4.43
CA LEU A 341 12.51 10.58 4.23
C LEU A 341 11.81 10.89 5.54
N ARG A 342 12.04 10.08 6.59
CA ARG A 342 11.43 10.30 7.90
C ARG A 342 11.85 11.63 8.50
N ASN A 343 13.14 11.98 8.44
CA ASN A 343 13.64 13.25 8.94
C ASN A 343 13.06 14.44 8.17
N GLU A 344 12.82 14.29 6.87
CA GLU A 344 12.15 15.32 6.06
C GLU A 344 10.70 15.54 6.48
N PHE A 345 9.91 14.48 6.68
CA PHE A 345 8.56 14.61 7.24
C PHE A 345 8.55 15.30 8.61
N MET A 346 9.51 14.95 9.48
CA MET A 346 9.66 15.58 10.79
C MET A 346 9.94 17.08 10.68
N ARG A 347 10.81 17.50 9.73
CA ARG A 347 11.08 18.92 9.44
C ARG A 347 9.90 19.64 8.80
N CYS A 348 9.09 18.95 7.99
CA CYS A 348 7.85 19.50 7.40
C CYS A 348 6.73 19.73 8.43
N GLY A 349 6.96 19.45 9.72
CA GLY A 349 6.01 19.74 10.81
C GLY A 349 5.32 18.50 11.40
N LEU A 350 5.63 17.29 10.94
CA LEU A 350 5.02 16.07 11.49
C LEU A 350 5.25 15.94 13.00
N LYS A 351 6.44 16.35 13.49
CA LYS A 351 6.82 16.28 14.91
C LYS A 351 5.81 16.96 15.84
N GLU A 352 5.27 18.10 15.42
CA GLU A 352 4.33 18.91 16.20
C GLU A 352 2.92 18.31 16.21
N ILE A 353 2.58 17.54 15.17
CA ILE A 353 1.24 17.03 14.93
C ILE A 353 1.03 15.68 15.63
N LEU A 354 2.09 14.84 15.72
CA LEU A 354 2.03 13.50 16.31
C LEU A 354 1.37 13.45 17.71
N PRO A 355 1.68 14.36 18.67
CA PRO A 355 1.02 14.34 19.98
C PRO A 355 -0.50 14.53 19.89
N ASN A 356 -0.96 15.39 18.98
CA ASN A 356 -2.39 15.64 18.79
C ASN A 356 -3.08 14.43 18.16
N LEU A 357 -2.43 13.78 17.18
CA LEU A 357 -2.96 12.56 16.53
C LEU A 357 -3.13 11.42 17.53
N LYS A 358 -2.16 11.23 18.44
CA LYS A 358 -2.22 10.22 19.52
C LYS A 358 -3.37 10.44 20.51
N GLY A 359 -3.95 11.65 20.56
CA GLY A 359 -5.11 11.95 21.38
C GLY A 359 -6.46 11.61 20.74
N ILE A 360 -6.48 11.28 19.44
CA ILE A 360 -7.71 11.00 18.69
C ILE A 360 -8.06 9.52 18.84
N LYS A 361 -9.28 9.23 19.30
CA LYS A 361 -9.76 7.84 19.43
C LYS A 361 -10.20 7.30 18.07
N ASN A 362 -9.32 6.57 17.39
CA ASN A 362 -9.65 5.88 16.16
C ASN A 362 -8.72 4.69 15.92
N ASP A 363 -9.27 3.48 15.90
CA ASP A 363 -8.50 2.24 15.75
C ASP A 363 -7.60 2.25 14.50
N GLY A 364 -8.12 2.75 13.37
CA GLY A 364 -7.34 2.83 12.13
C GLY A 364 -6.14 3.76 12.25
N LEU A 365 -6.31 4.92 12.89
CA LEU A 365 -5.22 5.88 13.12
C LEU A 365 -4.22 5.34 14.14
N ASP A 366 -4.71 4.74 15.22
CA ASP A 366 -3.88 4.14 16.27
C ASP A 366 -2.95 3.06 15.69
N ILE A 367 -3.46 2.24 14.76
CA ILE A 367 -2.65 1.26 14.06
C ILE A 367 -1.57 1.93 13.20
N GLN A 368 -1.91 2.96 12.41
CA GLN A 368 -0.92 3.64 11.57
C GLN A 368 0.16 4.36 12.41
N LEU A 369 -0.22 4.97 13.54
CA LEU A 369 0.74 5.59 14.46
C LEU A 369 1.66 4.55 15.10
N LYS A 370 1.10 3.40 15.48
CA LYS A 370 1.88 2.29 16.05
C LYS A 370 2.91 1.76 15.03
N VAL A 371 2.49 1.52 13.79
CA VAL A 371 3.39 1.08 12.70
C VAL A 371 4.54 2.08 12.53
N PHE A 372 4.23 3.38 12.51
CA PHE A 372 5.25 4.41 12.39
C PHE A 372 6.26 4.40 13.54
N ASP A 373 5.78 4.29 14.78
CA ASP A 373 6.62 4.28 15.98
C ASP A 373 7.50 3.03 16.04
N GLU A 374 6.95 1.84 15.74
CA GLU A 374 7.70 0.57 15.69
C GLU A 374 8.81 0.62 14.64
N HIS A 375 8.51 1.02 13.40
CA HIS A 375 9.54 1.14 12.36
C HIS A 375 10.58 2.21 12.67
N LYS A 376 10.20 3.31 13.34
CA LYS A 376 11.15 4.33 13.80
C LYS A 376 12.12 3.77 14.84
N GLU A 377 11.65 2.92 15.75
CA GLU A 377 12.49 2.27 16.76
C GLU A 377 13.41 1.22 16.13
N GLU A 378 12.91 0.43 15.18
CA GLU A 378 13.71 -0.52 14.40
C GLU A 378 14.85 0.20 13.65
N ASP A 379 14.53 1.28 12.91
CA ASP A 379 15.52 2.07 12.18
C ASP A 379 16.55 2.72 13.13
N LEU A 380 16.14 3.17 14.32
CA LEU A 380 17.05 3.73 15.31
C LEU A 380 17.99 2.67 15.88
N SER A 381 17.49 1.46 16.13
CA SER A 381 18.32 0.34 16.58
C SER A 381 19.35 -0.05 15.52
N GLU A 382 18.92 -0.18 14.26
CA GLU A 382 19.80 -0.47 13.12
C GLU A 382 20.88 0.61 12.97
N PHE A 383 20.49 1.89 13.05
CA PHE A 383 21.42 3.01 13.01
C PHE A 383 22.41 2.99 14.19
N SER A 384 21.95 2.67 15.40
CA SER A 384 22.81 2.56 16.58
C SER A 384 23.87 1.47 16.41
N HIS A 385 23.50 0.30 15.88
CA HIS A 385 24.45 -0.76 15.59
C HIS A 385 25.48 -0.32 14.54
N ARG A 386 25.05 0.27 13.42
CA ARG A 386 25.98 0.83 12.41
C ARG A 386 26.91 1.89 13.02
N PHE A 387 26.41 2.73 13.94
CA PHE A 387 27.22 3.73 14.62
C PHE A 387 28.24 3.11 15.57
N GLU A 388 27.88 2.06 16.31
CA GLU A 388 28.80 1.31 17.18
C GLU A 388 29.90 0.63 16.37
N ASP A 389 29.56 0.04 15.23
CA ASP A 389 30.53 -0.55 14.30
C ASP A 389 31.51 0.50 13.77
N ILE A 390 30.99 1.63 13.27
CA ILE A 390 31.82 2.77 12.82
C ILE A 390 32.70 3.28 13.96
N ARG A 391 32.18 3.37 15.18
CA ARG A 391 32.94 3.82 16.34
C ARG A 391 34.05 2.84 16.69
N ALA A 392 33.79 1.53 16.66
CA ALA A 392 34.79 0.50 16.92
C ALA A 392 35.88 0.51 15.85
N GLU A 393 35.50 0.64 14.59
CA GLU A 393 36.43 0.85 13.47
C GLU A 393 37.22 2.14 13.65
N PHE A 394 36.58 3.24 14.05
CA PHE A 394 37.26 4.53 14.24
C PHE A 394 38.16 4.52 15.48
N ASP A 395 37.85 3.78 16.53
CA ASP A 395 38.74 3.64 17.68
C ASP A 395 39.92 2.70 17.34
N SER A 396 39.69 1.69 16.51
CA SER A 396 40.75 0.86 15.91
C SER A 396 41.62 1.66 14.91
N LEU A 397 41.00 2.49 14.08
CA LEU A 397 41.64 3.40 13.13
C LEU A 397 42.27 4.58 13.86
N LYS A 398 41.76 5.07 14.97
CA LYS A 398 42.49 6.01 15.83
C LYS A 398 43.72 5.32 16.38
N HIS A 399 43.66 4.04 16.74
CA HIS A 399 44.86 3.32 17.14
C HIS A 399 45.85 3.20 15.97
N LEU A 400 45.38 2.87 14.77
CA LEU A 400 46.20 2.75 13.55
C LEU A 400 46.72 4.11 13.06
N MET A 401 45.88 5.13 13.02
CA MET A 401 46.17 6.52 12.67
C MET A 401 47.00 7.17 13.76
N PHE A 402 46.85 6.89 15.05
CA PHE A 402 47.79 7.39 16.07
C PHE A 402 49.18 6.79 15.83
N THR A 403 49.24 5.52 15.42
CA THR A 403 50.50 4.83 15.05
C THR A 403 51.05 5.30 13.69
N ALA A 404 50.18 5.64 12.73
CA ALA A 404 50.53 6.04 11.35
C ALA A 404 50.67 7.55 11.17
N TRP A 405 50.01 8.39 11.98
CA TRP A 405 50.12 9.86 12.04
C TRP A 405 51.44 10.29 12.65
N TYR A 406 51.97 9.52 13.61
CA TYR A 406 53.38 9.61 14.00
C TYR A 406 54.35 9.04 12.94
N GLY A 407 53.82 8.40 11.89
CA GLY A 407 54.60 7.75 10.83
C GLY A 407 54.65 8.49 9.49
N THR A 408 53.55 9.08 9.01
CA THR A 408 53.48 9.67 7.66
C THR A 408 52.39 10.73 7.52
N GLN A 409 52.80 11.88 6.97
CA GLN A 409 51.99 13.05 6.65
C GLN A 409 50.85 12.77 5.66
N LEU A 410 49.73 13.45 5.92
CA LEU A 410 48.46 13.51 5.16
C LEU A 410 48.60 13.51 3.64
N ARG A 411 47.64 12.85 2.96
CA ARG A 411 47.05 13.42 1.74
C ARG A 411 45.59 13.01 1.51
N LYS A 412 44.77 14.07 1.35
CA LYS A 412 43.57 14.28 0.52
C LYS A 412 42.31 13.43 0.75
N LEU A 413 41.18 14.13 0.92
CA LEU A 413 39.84 13.64 0.58
C LEU A 413 39.08 14.70 -0.24
N GLU A 414 38.56 14.27 -1.39
CA GLU A 414 37.59 14.94 -2.25
C GLU A 414 36.17 14.47 -1.88
N GLN A 415 35.25 15.40 -1.57
CA GLN A 415 33.79 15.30 -1.81
C GLN A 415 33.13 16.62 -1.38
N ARG A 416 32.85 17.52 -2.33
CA ARG A 416 32.56 18.95 -2.02
C ARG A 416 31.14 19.26 -1.53
N ASP A 417 30.15 18.39 -1.74
CA ASP A 417 28.74 18.74 -1.43
C ASP A 417 28.30 18.33 -0.02
N ILE A 418 28.79 17.18 0.48
CA ILE A 418 28.58 16.75 1.88
C ILE A 418 29.38 17.64 2.83
N LEU A 419 30.58 18.07 2.40
CA LEU A 419 31.46 18.93 3.20
C LEU A 419 30.83 20.29 3.54
N PHE A 420 29.99 20.87 2.68
CA PHE A 420 29.35 22.16 2.98
C PHE A 420 28.29 22.03 4.09
N LEU A 421 27.48 20.97 4.05
CA LEU A 421 26.53 20.64 5.11
C LEU A 421 27.25 20.30 6.42
N PHE A 422 28.31 19.49 6.35
CA PHE A 422 29.10 19.12 7.52
C PHE A 422 29.80 20.33 8.13
N PHE A 423 30.37 21.22 7.31
CA PHE A 423 31.02 22.46 7.75
C PHE A 423 30.00 23.45 8.33
N SER A 424 28.80 23.56 7.75
CA SER A 424 27.71 24.38 8.30
C SER A 424 27.24 23.88 9.67
N ILE A 425 27.07 22.56 9.83
CA ILE A 425 26.73 21.94 11.12
C ILE A 425 27.86 22.15 12.13
N PHE A 426 29.13 21.96 11.72
CA PHE A 426 30.29 22.14 12.59
C PHE A 426 30.47 23.59 13.05
N CYS A 427 30.36 24.57 12.13
CA CYS A 427 30.37 25.99 12.47
C CYS A 427 29.19 26.39 13.38
N SER A 428 28.02 25.76 13.21
CA SER A 428 26.87 25.98 14.09
C SER A 428 27.12 25.44 15.51
N PHE A 429 27.92 24.38 15.66
CA PHE A 429 28.33 23.84 16.96
C PHE A 429 29.45 24.69 17.62
N GLU A 430 30.43 25.18 16.86
CA GLU A 430 31.48 26.06 17.41
C GLU A 430 30.94 27.41 17.88
N MET A 431 29.92 27.96 17.22
CA MET A 431 29.23 29.19 17.64
C MET A 431 28.45 29.05 18.97
N ILE A 432 28.25 27.83 19.48
CA ILE A 432 27.60 27.56 20.77
C ILE A 432 28.65 27.38 21.90
N VAL A 433 29.92 27.13 21.55
CA VAL A 433 30.99 26.79 22.50
C VAL A 433 31.97 27.96 22.73
N LEU A 434 31.95 28.99 21.87
CA LEU A 434 32.62 30.29 22.07
C LEU A 434 31.64 31.32 22.63
#